data_AF-A0A200QWU3-F1
#
_entry.id   AF-A0A200QWU3-F1
#
_cell.length_a   1.000
_cell.length_b   1.000
_cell.length_c   1.000
_cell.angle_alpha   90.00
_cell.angle_beta   90.00
_cell.angle_gamma   90.00
#
_symmetry.space_group_name_H-M   'P 1'
#
loop_
_entity.id
_entity.type
_entity.pdbx_description
1 polymer ?
#
loop_
_entity_poly.entity_id
_entity_poly.type
_entity_poly.pdbx_seq_one_letter_code
_entity_poly.pdbx_strand_id
1 'polypeptide(L)'
;MDDRGGSFVAVRRISQSLERGSGYHSTSAEVVAGSAAWIGKGLSCVCAQRRDSDARPSFDLTPVQEECLRRLQKRIEVQYDSSNPEHQETLRALWNAAYPGEELRGLISEQWKEMGWQGKDPSTDFRGGGFVSVENLLFFARTYWKSFQDLLQKQEGDRAMWEYPFAVAGVNITFMLTQMLDLEAVKPRTMVGAVFLKFLSENESAFDLLYCITFKLMDQQWLAMHASYMDFNTVMKSTRRQLERELLLDDITRLEDLPSYSLLQ
;
A
#
# COMPACT_ATOMS: atom_id res chain seq x y z
N MET A 1 -15.97 28.99 22.28
CA MET A 1 -16.99 28.10 21.70
C MET A 1 -16.50 27.77 20.31
N ASP A 2 -15.68 26.72 20.22
CA ASP A 2 -15.01 26.30 18.98
C ASP A 2 -15.46 24.87 18.73
N ASP A 3 -16.37 24.72 17.76
CA ASP A 3 -16.97 23.46 17.34
C ASP A 3 -16.11 22.92 16.20
N ARG A 4 -15.29 21.89 16.47
CA ARG A 4 -14.51 21.18 15.44
C ARG A 4 -14.88 19.71 15.44
N GLY A 5 -15.97 19.42 14.72
CA GLY A 5 -16.30 18.06 14.30
C GLY A 5 -15.24 17.52 13.34
N GLY A 6 -14.58 16.43 13.75
CA GLY A 6 -13.68 15.66 12.88
C GLY A 6 -14.48 14.92 11.81
N SER A 7 -14.20 15.23 10.55
CA SER A 7 -14.74 14.55 9.38
C SER A 7 -14.05 13.19 9.20
N PHE A 8 -14.83 12.11 9.26
CA PHE A 8 -14.39 10.75 8.95
C PHE A 8 -14.22 10.59 7.42
N VAL A 9 -13.07 10.09 6.99
CA VAL A 9 -12.84 9.72 5.59
C VAL A 9 -12.93 8.21 5.48
N ALA A 10 -14.16 7.74 5.30
CA ALA A 10 -14.39 6.54 4.53
C ALA A 10 -15.04 6.96 3.23
N VAL A 11 -14.61 6.35 2.12
CA VAL A 11 -15.23 6.58 0.82
C VAL A 11 -16.63 5.96 0.86
N ARG A 12 -17.64 6.78 1.14
CA ARG A 12 -19.05 6.38 1.10
C ARG A 12 -19.48 6.36 -0.37
N ARG A 13 -19.99 5.23 -0.84
CA ARG A 13 -20.53 5.06 -2.21
C ARG A 13 -21.57 6.14 -2.53
N ILE A 14 -21.41 6.84 -3.67
CA ILE A 14 -22.50 7.60 -4.28
C ILE A 14 -23.32 6.62 -5.10
N SER A 15 -24.46 6.18 -4.57
CA SER A 15 -25.44 5.41 -5.33
C SER A 15 -26.39 6.41 -6.01
N GLN A 16 -26.34 6.53 -7.33
CA GLN A 16 -27.43 7.16 -8.08
C GLN A 16 -28.59 6.17 -8.20
N SER A 17 -29.68 6.37 -7.45
CA SER A 17 -30.99 5.84 -7.85
C SER A 17 -32.15 6.60 -7.18
N LEU A 18 -32.82 7.41 -8.00
CA LEU A 18 -34.26 7.71 -8.10
C LEU A 18 -35.14 7.78 -6.83
N GLU A 19 -35.81 8.93 -6.72
CA GLU A 19 -36.86 9.27 -5.76
C GLU A 19 -38.05 8.28 -5.75
N ARG A 20 -38.49 7.88 -4.55
CA ARG A 20 -39.92 7.87 -4.16
C ARG A 20 -40.06 7.66 -2.65
N GLY A 21 -40.89 8.48 -2.01
CA GLY A 21 -40.92 8.62 -0.55
C GLY A 21 -41.95 7.78 0.22
N SER A 22 -41.97 8.14 1.52
CA SER A 22 -42.97 7.87 2.59
C SER A 22 -42.70 6.68 3.54
N GLY A 23 -42.62 7.01 4.84
CA GLY A 23 -43.31 6.25 5.90
C GLY A 23 -42.46 5.53 6.96
N TYR A 24 -42.19 6.23 8.08
CA TYR A 24 -41.90 5.79 9.46
C TYR A 24 -41.75 4.28 9.80
N HIS A 25 -40.69 3.92 10.54
CA HIS A 25 -40.78 3.56 11.96
C HIS A 25 -39.38 3.49 12.63
N SER A 26 -39.30 4.09 13.82
CA SER A 26 -38.15 4.14 14.72
C SER A 26 -37.95 2.79 15.40
N THR A 27 -36.74 2.25 15.33
CA THR A 27 -36.23 1.27 16.30
C THR A 27 -34.85 1.72 16.75
N SER A 28 -34.78 2.02 18.05
CA SER A 28 -33.59 2.36 18.82
C SER A 28 -32.46 1.36 18.53
N ALA A 29 -31.41 1.82 17.84
CA ALA A 29 -30.15 1.09 17.76
C ALA A 29 -29.35 1.46 19.00
N GLU A 30 -29.11 0.48 19.86
CA GLU A 30 -28.19 0.58 20.99
C GLU A 30 -26.84 1.09 20.50
N VAL A 31 -26.46 2.26 21.01
CA VAL A 31 -25.13 2.84 20.80
C VAL A 31 -24.16 2.00 21.61
N VAL A 32 -23.56 1.00 20.96
CA VAL A 32 -22.34 0.37 21.47
C VAL A 32 -21.23 1.41 21.31
N ALA A 33 -21.00 2.16 22.38
CA ALA A 33 -19.90 3.09 22.53
C ALA A 33 -18.57 2.31 22.52
N GLY A 34 -18.10 1.97 21.33
CA GLY A 34 -16.74 1.52 21.09
C GLY A 34 -15.78 2.68 21.34
N SER A 35 -14.86 2.48 22.28
CA SER A 35 -13.97 3.50 22.83
C SER A 35 -13.24 4.31 21.76
N ALA A 36 -13.40 5.63 21.85
CA ALA A 36 -12.60 6.62 21.16
C ALA A 36 -11.15 6.56 21.67
N ALA A 37 -10.23 6.07 20.84
CA ALA A 37 -8.79 6.12 21.11
C ALA A 37 -7.96 6.12 19.82
N TRP A 38 -8.30 6.92 18.81
CA TRP A 38 -7.48 7.06 17.60
C TRP A 38 -7.38 8.51 17.14
N ILE A 39 -7.04 9.39 18.08
CA ILE A 39 -6.42 10.69 17.79
C ILE A 39 -4.94 10.49 18.09
N GLY A 40 -4.11 10.32 17.04
CA GLY A 40 -2.66 10.56 17.16
C GLY A 40 -1.67 9.39 17.02
N LYS A 41 -2.06 8.16 16.66
CA LYS A 41 -1.09 7.08 16.33
C LYS A 41 -1.51 6.32 15.08
N GLY A 42 -0.68 6.41 14.04
CA GLY A 42 -0.90 5.84 12.72
C GLY A 42 -1.00 4.32 12.70
N LEU A 43 -1.52 3.80 11.58
CA LEU A 43 -1.59 2.39 11.26
C LEU A 43 -0.16 1.81 11.21
N SER A 44 0.32 1.28 12.33
CA SER A 44 1.52 0.45 12.35
C SER A 44 1.12 -0.94 11.85
N CYS A 45 1.68 -1.39 10.72
CA CYS A 45 1.48 -2.76 10.22
C CYS A 45 1.87 -3.73 11.35
N VAL A 46 0.90 -4.48 11.88
CA VAL A 46 1.09 -5.53 12.92
C VAL A 46 1.97 -6.69 12.41
N CYS A 47 2.47 -6.56 11.20
CA CYS A 47 3.35 -7.44 10.45
C CYS A 47 4.80 -7.38 10.97
N ALA A 48 5.18 -6.35 11.75
CA ALA A 48 6.55 -6.07 12.18
C ALA A 48 7.11 -6.96 13.31
N GLN A 49 6.58 -8.18 13.51
CA GLN A 49 7.12 -9.08 14.52
C GLN A 49 8.49 -9.62 14.08
N ARG A 50 9.58 -9.02 14.58
CA ARG A 50 10.93 -9.57 14.51
C ARG A 50 10.98 -10.90 15.28
N ARG A 51 11.36 -11.99 14.60
CA ARG A 51 11.82 -13.21 15.28
C ARG A 51 13.32 -13.08 15.55
N ASP A 52 13.68 -12.94 16.82
CA ASP A 52 15.06 -13.12 17.25
C ASP A 52 15.34 -14.62 17.42
N SER A 53 16.21 -15.15 16.56
CA SER A 53 16.75 -16.50 16.66
C SER A 53 18.23 -16.43 16.28
N ASP A 54 19.09 -16.94 17.17
CA ASP A 54 20.55 -16.71 17.26
C ASP A 54 21.42 -17.49 16.26
N ALA A 55 20.84 -18.10 15.23
CA ALA A 55 21.58 -18.74 14.14
C ALA A 55 21.06 -18.21 12.80
N ARG A 56 21.40 -16.95 12.48
CA ARG A 56 20.99 -16.34 11.22
C ARG A 56 21.88 -16.85 10.08
N PRO A 57 21.34 -17.49 9.03
CA PRO A 57 22.11 -17.78 7.84
C PRO A 57 22.70 -16.47 7.29
N SER A 58 24.00 -16.47 7.06
CA SER A 58 24.70 -15.37 6.40
C SER A 58 24.77 -15.71 4.92
N PHE A 59 24.24 -14.84 4.08
CA PHE A 59 24.34 -14.95 2.63
C PHE A 59 25.48 -14.04 2.17
N ASP A 60 26.45 -14.62 1.47
CA ASP A 60 27.50 -13.83 0.81
C ASP A 60 26.91 -13.17 -0.43
N LEU A 61 27.16 -11.87 -0.58
CA LEU A 61 26.65 -11.07 -1.67
C LEU A 61 27.72 -10.94 -2.76
N THR A 62 27.30 -11.01 -4.01
CA THR A 62 28.15 -10.57 -5.12
C THR A 62 28.28 -9.04 -5.11
N PRO A 63 29.37 -8.46 -5.66
CA PRO A 63 29.50 -7.01 -5.74
C PRO A 63 28.32 -6.30 -6.43
N VAL A 64 27.69 -6.96 -7.41
CA VAL A 64 26.50 -6.45 -8.10
C VAL A 64 25.29 -6.41 -7.15
N GLN A 65 25.06 -7.48 -6.38
CA GLN A 65 23.97 -7.52 -5.40
C GLN A 65 24.15 -6.47 -4.31
N GLU A 66 25.37 -6.28 -3.83
CA GLU A 66 25.66 -5.23 -2.84
C GLU A 66 25.35 -3.83 -3.37
N GLU A 67 25.78 -3.51 -4.61
CA GLU A 67 25.50 -2.21 -5.21
C GLU A 67 24.00 -2.00 -5.44
N CYS A 68 23.29 -3.03 -5.93
CA CYS A 68 21.85 -2.97 -6.12
C CYS A 68 21.10 -2.76 -4.80
N LEU A 69 21.47 -3.48 -3.74
CA LEU A 69 20.92 -3.30 -2.40
C LEU A 69 21.18 -1.89 -1.88
N ARG A 70 22.42 -1.37 -2.00
CA ARG A 70 22.77 -0.01 -1.56
C ARG A 70 21.96 1.06 -2.28
N ARG A 71 21.72 0.93 -3.58
CA ARG A 71 20.90 1.88 -4.35
C ARG A 71 19.44 1.87 -3.86
N LEU A 72 18.87 0.68 -3.65
CA LEU A 72 17.52 0.54 -3.13
C LEU A 72 17.41 1.09 -1.70
N GLN A 73 18.39 0.81 -0.83
CA GLN A 73 18.46 1.35 0.54
C GLN A 73 18.45 2.88 0.55
N LYS A 74 19.33 3.51 -0.24
CA LYS A 74 19.38 4.97 -0.37
C LYS A 74 18.03 5.55 -0.79
N ARG A 75 17.32 4.87 -1.69
CA ARG A 75 16.00 5.28 -2.18
C ARG A 75 14.91 5.13 -1.10
N ILE A 76 14.94 4.04 -0.33
CA ILE A 76 14.00 3.78 0.79
C ILE A 76 14.20 4.76 1.95
N GLU A 77 15.44 5.18 2.23
CA GLU A 77 15.76 6.11 3.31
C GLU A 77 15.26 7.55 3.05
N VAL A 78 14.98 7.92 1.80
CA VAL A 78 14.49 9.26 1.44
C VAL A 78 13.13 9.52 2.07
N GLN A 79 13.10 10.53 2.95
CA GLN A 79 11.85 11.07 3.48
C GLN A 79 11.26 12.07 2.49
N TYR A 80 9.92 12.12 2.42
CA TYR A 80 9.26 13.15 1.65
C TYR A 80 9.58 14.54 2.23
N ASP A 81 9.81 15.49 1.33
CA ASP A 81 10.13 16.87 1.64
C ASP A 81 9.19 17.74 0.80
N SER A 82 8.29 18.46 1.48
CA SER A 82 7.31 19.32 0.85
C SER A 82 7.93 20.56 0.20
N SER A 83 9.19 20.88 0.51
CA SER A 83 9.94 21.97 -0.12
C SER A 83 10.73 21.53 -1.35
N ASN A 84 10.93 20.22 -1.54
CA ASN A 84 11.67 19.67 -2.68
C ASN A 84 10.77 19.66 -3.95
N PRO A 85 11.14 20.39 -5.02
CA PRO A 85 10.36 20.43 -6.26
C PRO A 85 10.17 19.07 -6.94
N GLU A 86 11.13 18.16 -6.85
CA GLU A 86 11.06 16.82 -7.45
C GLU A 86 10.05 15.93 -6.73
N HIS A 87 10.02 16.01 -5.40
CA HIS A 87 9.03 15.30 -4.58
C HIS A 87 7.61 15.80 -4.86
N GLN A 88 7.46 17.13 -4.95
CA GLN A 88 6.19 17.74 -5.34
C GLN A 88 5.75 17.29 -6.73
N GLU A 89 6.67 17.26 -7.70
CA GLU A 89 6.34 16.89 -9.07
C GLU A 89 5.97 15.41 -9.20
N THR A 90 6.60 14.55 -8.40
CA THR A 90 6.23 13.13 -8.32
C THR A 90 4.79 12.96 -7.82
N LEU A 91 4.35 13.76 -6.83
CA LEU A 91 2.95 13.75 -6.41
C LEU A 91 2.00 14.28 -7.48
N ARG A 92 2.35 15.36 -8.18
CA ARG A 92 1.53 15.85 -9.31
C ARG A 92 1.42 14.79 -10.40
N ALA A 93 2.53 14.14 -10.73
CA ALA A 93 2.56 13.05 -11.69
C ALA A 93 1.69 11.87 -11.25
N LEU A 94 1.70 11.52 -9.96
CA LEU A 94 0.82 10.48 -9.42
C LEU A 94 -0.65 10.86 -9.56
N TRP A 95 -1.02 12.09 -9.23
CA TRP A 95 -2.40 12.56 -9.41
C TRP A 95 -2.82 12.51 -10.88
N ASN A 96 -2.01 13.09 -11.77
CA ASN A 96 -2.31 13.15 -13.20
C ASN A 96 -2.39 11.76 -13.85
N ALA A 97 -1.58 10.82 -13.37
CA ALA A 97 -1.75 9.43 -13.72
C ALA A 97 -3.10 8.96 -13.18
N ALA A 98 -3.35 8.99 -11.86
CA ALA A 98 -4.55 8.43 -11.25
C ALA A 98 -5.89 8.98 -11.77
N TYR A 99 -5.95 10.27 -12.12
CA TYR A 99 -7.17 10.96 -12.57
C TYR A 99 -6.93 11.73 -13.88
N PRO A 100 -6.86 11.04 -15.04
CA PRO A 100 -6.57 11.68 -16.30
C PRO A 100 -7.66 12.70 -16.66
N GLY A 101 -7.25 13.93 -16.91
CA GLY A 101 -8.17 15.03 -17.26
C GLY A 101 -8.71 15.80 -16.06
N GLU A 102 -8.37 15.42 -14.83
CA GLU A 102 -8.72 16.18 -13.62
C GLU A 102 -7.54 16.98 -13.10
N GLU A 103 -7.66 18.31 -13.11
CA GLU A 103 -6.62 19.21 -12.61
C GLU A 103 -6.48 19.11 -11.07
N LEU A 104 -5.25 18.91 -10.60
CA LEU A 104 -4.91 19.02 -9.19
C LEU A 104 -4.85 20.50 -8.77
N ARG A 105 -5.78 20.92 -7.91
CA ARG A 105 -5.86 22.33 -7.45
C ARG A 105 -4.74 22.71 -6.49
N GLY A 106 -4.13 21.73 -5.85
CA GLY A 106 -3.01 21.94 -4.95
C GLY A 106 -2.53 20.65 -4.29
N LEU A 107 -1.25 20.65 -3.89
CA LEU A 107 -0.64 19.54 -3.15
C LEU A 107 -1.25 19.33 -1.76
N ILE A 108 -1.95 20.34 -1.23
CA ILE A 108 -2.81 20.23 -0.05
C ILE A 108 -4.23 20.59 -0.47
N SER A 109 -5.10 19.59 -0.64
CA SER A 109 -6.48 19.76 -1.11
C SER A 109 -7.34 18.55 -0.74
N GLU A 110 -8.67 18.74 -0.65
CA GLU A 110 -9.60 17.64 -0.33
C GLU A 110 -9.60 16.53 -1.40
N GLN A 111 -9.14 16.82 -2.63
CA GLN A 111 -9.04 15.88 -3.75
C GLN A 111 -8.26 14.62 -3.37
N TRP A 112 -7.22 14.74 -2.55
CA TRP A 112 -6.43 13.60 -2.11
C TRP A 112 -7.24 12.54 -1.35
N LYS A 113 -8.32 12.93 -0.68
CA LYS A 113 -9.17 11.98 0.05
C LYS A 113 -9.91 11.03 -0.91
N GLU A 114 -10.14 11.45 -2.16
CA GLU A 114 -10.74 10.60 -3.20
C GLU A 114 -9.80 9.45 -3.60
N MET A 115 -8.49 9.69 -3.59
CA MET A 115 -7.47 8.65 -3.79
C MET A 115 -7.25 7.75 -2.56
N GLY A 116 -7.94 8.03 -1.45
CA GLY A 116 -7.80 7.29 -0.21
C GLY A 116 -6.62 7.70 0.65
N TRP A 117 -6.14 8.95 0.56
CA TRP A 117 -5.25 9.54 1.58
C TRP A 117 -6.05 9.87 2.86
N GLN A 118 -5.42 9.86 4.04
CA GLN A 118 -6.15 10.07 5.32
C GLN A 118 -6.70 11.49 5.46
N GLY A 119 -6.05 12.47 4.84
CA GLY A 119 -6.46 13.86 4.88
C GLY A 119 -6.16 14.58 3.58
N LYS A 120 -6.29 15.92 3.63
CA LYS A 120 -6.00 16.80 2.48
C LYS A 120 -4.52 16.90 2.13
N ASP A 121 -3.63 16.41 2.99
CA ASP A 121 -2.18 16.51 2.83
C ASP A 121 -1.56 15.10 2.86
N PRO A 122 -1.22 14.53 1.68
CA PRO A 122 -0.60 13.22 1.57
C PRO A 122 0.71 13.07 2.37
N SER A 123 1.42 14.17 2.64
CA SER A 123 2.69 14.13 3.37
C SER A 123 2.56 13.54 4.78
N THR A 124 1.36 13.62 5.35
CA THR A 124 1.07 13.08 6.69
C THR A 124 1.00 11.55 6.73
N ASP A 125 0.82 10.91 5.57
CA ASP A 125 0.67 9.46 5.40
C ASP A 125 1.99 8.75 5.08
N PHE A 126 3.00 9.43 4.52
CA PHE A 126 4.24 8.80 4.03
C PHE A 126 5.18 8.21 5.09
N ARG A 127 4.79 8.19 6.37
CA ARG A 127 5.70 7.86 7.50
C ARG A 127 6.49 6.56 7.30
N GLY A 128 5.85 5.41 7.48
CA GLY A 128 6.54 4.11 7.40
C GLY A 128 6.99 3.75 5.98
N GLY A 129 6.32 4.29 4.95
CA GLY A 129 6.64 3.99 3.55
C GLY A 129 7.69 4.89 2.92
N GLY A 130 8.05 6.02 3.53
CA GLY A 130 8.95 7.03 2.97
C GLY A 130 8.46 7.61 1.64
N PHE A 131 9.32 8.38 0.98
CA PHE A 131 9.03 8.93 -0.35
C PHE A 131 8.87 7.83 -1.41
N VAL A 132 9.60 6.72 -1.26
CA VAL A 132 9.54 5.56 -2.17
C VAL A 132 8.12 4.99 -2.31
N SER A 133 7.25 5.13 -1.31
CA SER A 133 5.84 4.72 -1.42
C SER A 133 5.07 5.49 -2.49
N VAL A 134 5.40 6.77 -2.71
CA VAL A 134 4.82 7.59 -3.79
C VAL A 134 5.37 7.14 -5.14
N GLU A 135 6.67 6.87 -5.20
CA GLU A 135 7.31 6.35 -6.42
C GLU A 135 6.72 4.99 -6.81
N ASN A 136 6.46 4.11 -5.85
CA ASN A 136 5.83 2.82 -6.09
C ASN A 136 4.41 2.98 -6.65
N LEU A 137 3.58 3.86 -6.06
CA LEU A 137 2.25 4.17 -6.56
C LEU A 137 2.31 4.73 -7.99
N LEU A 138 3.25 5.64 -8.26
CA LEU A 138 3.42 6.24 -9.58
C LEU A 138 3.92 5.21 -10.61
N PHE A 139 4.84 4.33 -10.22
CA PHE A 139 5.29 3.22 -11.06
C PHE A 139 4.10 2.31 -11.40
N PHE A 140 3.27 1.97 -10.41
CA PHE A 140 2.10 1.13 -10.64
C PHE A 140 1.12 1.79 -11.62
N ALA A 141 0.81 3.07 -11.40
CA ALA A 141 -0.07 3.83 -12.28
C ALA A 141 0.46 3.90 -13.73
N ARG A 142 1.77 4.06 -13.92
CA ARG A 142 2.38 4.17 -15.27
C ARG A 142 2.55 2.83 -15.98
N THR A 143 2.89 1.77 -15.24
CA THR A 143 3.28 0.49 -15.81
C THR A 143 2.09 -0.46 -15.99
N TYR A 144 1.19 -0.51 -15.01
CA TYR A 144 0.01 -1.38 -15.01
C TYR A 144 -1.26 -0.55 -14.82
N TRP A 145 -1.44 0.44 -15.68
CA TRP A 145 -2.51 1.43 -15.64
C TRP A 145 -3.90 0.85 -15.35
N LYS A 146 -4.29 -0.20 -16.08
CA LYS A 146 -5.60 -0.84 -15.94
C LYS A 146 -5.78 -1.44 -14.55
N SER A 147 -4.85 -2.30 -14.12
CA SER A 147 -4.85 -2.87 -12.76
C SER A 147 -4.86 -1.79 -11.66
N PHE A 148 -4.11 -0.69 -11.86
CA PHE A 148 -4.13 0.45 -10.95
C PHE A 148 -5.52 1.11 -10.86
N GLN A 149 -6.16 1.34 -12.01
CA GLN A 149 -7.51 1.93 -12.09
C GLN A 149 -8.57 1.01 -11.48
N ASP A 150 -8.52 -0.29 -11.76
CA ASP A 150 -9.45 -1.28 -11.22
C ASP A 150 -9.40 -1.30 -9.69
N LEU A 151 -8.19 -1.20 -9.13
CA LEU A 151 -7.97 -1.10 -7.67
C LEU A 151 -8.39 0.26 -7.09
N LEU A 152 -8.09 1.36 -7.77
CA LEU A 152 -8.44 2.71 -7.32
C LEU A 152 -9.96 2.87 -7.24
N GLN A 153 -10.65 2.43 -8.29
CA GLN A 153 -12.11 2.54 -8.43
C GLN A 153 -12.88 1.37 -7.80
N LYS A 154 -12.19 0.36 -7.28
CA LYS A 154 -12.79 -0.83 -6.64
C LYS A 154 -13.74 -1.58 -7.58
N GLN A 155 -13.37 -1.76 -8.85
CA GLN A 155 -14.26 -2.29 -9.89
C GLN A 155 -14.59 -3.78 -9.74
N GLU A 156 -13.71 -4.56 -9.11
CA GLU A 156 -13.82 -6.03 -9.06
C GLU A 156 -14.41 -6.53 -7.74
N GLY A 157 -15.21 -7.61 -7.80
CA GLY A 157 -15.62 -8.40 -6.64
C GLY A 157 -16.78 -7.83 -5.81
N ASP A 158 -17.29 -8.65 -4.89
CA ASP A 158 -18.26 -8.22 -3.88
C ASP A 158 -17.52 -7.60 -2.69
N ARG A 159 -17.89 -6.36 -2.34
CA ARG A 159 -17.09 -5.47 -1.48
C ARG A 159 -17.90 -4.97 -0.31
N ALA A 160 -17.24 -4.82 0.83
CA ALA A 160 -17.87 -4.33 2.04
C ALA A 160 -18.24 -2.85 1.90
N MET A 161 -19.17 -2.37 2.73
CA MET A 161 -19.51 -0.94 2.77
C MET A 161 -18.29 -0.07 3.16
N TRP A 162 -17.40 -0.62 3.99
CA TRP A 162 -16.21 0.05 4.50
C TRP A 162 -14.98 -0.62 3.91
N GLU A 163 -14.52 -0.13 2.77
CA GLU A 163 -13.34 -0.62 2.04
C GLU A 163 -12.03 -0.08 2.62
N TYR A 164 -10.90 -0.67 2.20
CA TYR A 164 -9.59 -0.11 2.52
C TYR A 164 -9.32 1.19 1.75
N PRO A 165 -8.70 2.20 2.40
CA PRO A 165 -8.25 3.41 1.72
C PRO A 165 -7.09 3.09 0.75
N PHE A 166 -7.29 3.32 -0.55
CA PHE A 166 -6.37 2.89 -1.61
C PHE A 166 -4.92 3.39 -1.40
N ALA A 167 -4.69 4.69 -1.31
CA ALA A 167 -3.35 5.23 -1.17
C ALA A 167 -2.66 4.80 0.13
N VAL A 168 -3.39 4.82 1.26
CA VAL A 168 -2.88 4.35 2.57
C VAL A 168 -2.52 2.87 2.53
N ALA A 169 -3.30 2.03 1.83
CA ALA A 169 -2.97 0.63 1.64
C ALA A 169 -1.67 0.47 0.83
N GLY A 170 -1.50 1.28 -0.23
CA GLY A 170 -0.26 1.38 -0.99
C GLY A 170 0.95 1.68 -0.10
N VAL A 171 0.88 2.70 0.76
CA VAL A 171 1.97 3.04 1.69
C VAL A 171 2.29 1.87 2.64
N ASN A 172 1.26 1.18 3.14
CA ASN A 172 1.42 0.03 4.03
C ASN A 172 2.06 -1.17 3.32
N ILE A 173 1.79 -1.38 2.03
CA ILE A 173 2.45 -2.41 1.22
C ILE A 173 3.95 -2.11 1.09
N THR A 174 4.33 -0.87 0.75
CA THR A 174 5.74 -0.47 0.70
C THR A 174 6.44 -0.74 2.03
N PHE A 175 5.85 -0.30 3.15
CA PHE A 175 6.41 -0.55 4.47
C PHE A 175 6.53 -2.06 4.78
N MET A 176 5.50 -2.84 4.48
CA MET A 176 5.51 -4.28 4.68
C MET A 176 6.63 -4.95 3.89
N LEU A 177 6.84 -4.57 2.63
CA LEU A 177 7.88 -5.12 1.77
C LEU A 177 9.27 -4.78 2.31
N THR A 178 9.51 -3.52 2.69
CA THR A 178 10.79 -3.09 3.30
C THR A 178 11.14 -3.94 4.53
N GLN A 179 10.17 -4.23 5.39
CA GLN A 179 10.36 -5.03 6.60
C GLN A 179 10.46 -6.55 6.29
N MET A 180 9.65 -7.06 5.36
CA MET A 180 9.63 -8.48 4.99
C MET A 180 10.95 -8.90 4.33
N LEU A 181 11.48 -8.05 3.45
CA LEU A 181 12.73 -8.24 2.72
C LEU A 181 13.96 -7.84 3.54
N ASP A 182 13.75 -7.23 4.71
CA ASP A 182 14.79 -6.81 5.64
C ASP A 182 15.81 -5.83 5.01
N LEU A 183 15.30 -4.86 4.25
CA LEU A 183 16.13 -4.00 3.39
C LEU A 183 17.00 -3.02 4.18
N GLU A 184 16.77 -2.81 5.48
CA GLU A 184 17.65 -1.99 6.33
C GLU A 184 18.91 -2.75 6.78
N ALA A 185 18.97 -4.08 6.59
CA ALA A 185 20.13 -4.87 6.95
C ALA A 185 21.25 -4.73 5.91
N VAL A 186 22.51 -4.73 6.37
CA VAL A 186 23.70 -4.71 5.48
C VAL A 186 23.73 -5.92 4.53
N LYS A 187 23.19 -7.05 4.99
CA LYS A 187 23.04 -8.29 4.21
C LYS A 187 21.73 -8.98 4.57
N PRO A 188 21.15 -9.79 3.67
CA PRO A 188 19.94 -10.55 3.97
C PRO A 188 20.12 -11.41 5.21
N ARG A 189 19.11 -11.41 6.08
CA ARG A 189 19.02 -12.28 7.25
C ARG A 189 17.95 -13.35 7.11
N THR A 190 17.22 -13.33 6.00
CA THR A 190 16.13 -14.25 5.66
C THR A 190 16.34 -14.80 4.25
N MET A 191 15.83 -16.01 4.00
CA MET A 191 15.87 -16.60 2.65
C MET A 191 15.09 -15.75 1.65
N VAL A 192 13.95 -15.19 2.06
CA VAL A 192 13.12 -14.31 1.22
C VAL A 192 13.90 -13.08 0.77
N GLY A 193 14.63 -12.42 1.69
CA GLY A 193 15.48 -11.28 1.33
C GLY A 193 16.63 -11.68 0.40
N ALA A 194 17.24 -12.85 0.61
CA ALA A 194 18.31 -13.36 -0.24
C ALA A 194 17.84 -13.70 -1.66
N VAL A 195 16.64 -14.29 -1.80
CA VAL A 195 16.02 -14.55 -3.10
C VAL A 195 15.66 -13.25 -3.81
N PHE A 196 15.04 -12.29 -3.10
CA PHE A 196 14.73 -10.99 -3.68
C PHE A 196 15.97 -10.27 -4.23
N LEU A 197 17.12 -10.35 -3.55
CA LEU A 197 18.35 -9.74 -4.06
C LEU A 197 18.84 -10.33 -5.39
N LYS A 198 18.52 -11.59 -5.70
CA LYS A 198 18.79 -12.16 -7.02
C LYS A 198 17.97 -11.41 -8.09
N PHE A 199 16.66 -11.24 -7.85
CA PHE A 199 15.80 -10.49 -8.77
C PHE A 199 16.23 -9.02 -8.89
N LEU A 200 16.59 -8.38 -7.77
CA LEU A 200 17.06 -6.99 -7.78
C LEU A 200 18.37 -6.81 -8.55
N SER A 201 19.26 -7.81 -8.55
CA SER A 201 20.50 -7.75 -9.33
C SER A 201 20.31 -7.90 -10.83
N GLU A 202 19.16 -8.42 -11.27
CA GLU A 202 18.81 -8.59 -12.68
C GLU A 202 17.86 -7.50 -13.19
N ASN A 203 17.07 -6.89 -12.29
CA ASN A 203 16.08 -5.89 -12.61
C ASN A 203 16.08 -4.77 -11.56
N GLU A 204 16.50 -3.56 -11.95
CA GLU A 204 16.55 -2.40 -11.06
C GLU A 204 15.17 -1.96 -10.56
N SER A 205 14.10 -2.31 -11.29
CA SER A 205 12.71 -2.08 -10.91
C SER A 205 12.08 -3.24 -10.14
N ALA A 206 12.86 -4.23 -9.69
CA ALA A 206 12.32 -5.41 -9.01
C ALA A 206 11.48 -5.07 -7.76
N PHE A 207 11.88 -4.05 -7.00
CA PHE A 207 11.09 -3.60 -5.83
C PHE A 207 9.73 -3.02 -6.24
N ASP A 208 9.71 -2.19 -7.28
CA ASP A 208 8.49 -1.56 -7.80
C ASP A 208 7.55 -2.58 -8.46
N LEU A 209 8.11 -3.57 -9.16
CA LEU A 209 7.34 -4.66 -9.73
C LEU A 209 6.74 -5.53 -8.63
N LEU A 210 7.54 -5.93 -7.63
CA LEU A 210 7.06 -6.69 -6.48
C LEU A 210 5.97 -5.94 -5.72
N TYR A 211 6.07 -4.62 -5.61
CA TYR A 211 5.02 -3.76 -5.07
C TYR A 211 3.69 -3.91 -5.83
N CYS A 212 3.71 -3.83 -7.16
CA CYS A 212 2.51 -3.96 -7.98
C CYS A 212 1.84 -5.34 -7.77
N ILE A 213 2.64 -6.41 -7.84
CA ILE A 213 2.18 -7.79 -7.59
C ILE A 213 1.52 -7.89 -6.22
N THR A 214 2.19 -7.33 -5.20
CA THR A 214 1.73 -7.37 -3.81
C THR A 214 0.42 -6.61 -3.62
N PHE A 215 0.21 -5.50 -4.33
CA PHE A 215 -1.04 -4.75 -4.25
C PHE A 215 -2.21 -5.55 -4.81
N LYS A 216 -2.08 -6.12 -6.02
CA LYS A 216 -3.15 -6.98 -6.55
C LYS A 216 -3.37 -8.22 -5.69
N LEU A 217 -2.31 -8.83 -5.15
CA LEU A 217 -2.45 -9.93 -4.19
C LEU A 217 -3.20 -9.50 -2.92
N MET A 218 -2.92 -8.30 -2.39
CA MET A 218 -3.62 -7.77 -1.23
C MET A 218 -5.13 -7.61 -1.49
N ASP A 219 -5.50 -7.07 -2.65
CA ASP A 219 -6.91 -6.94 -3.03
C ASP A 219 -7.59 -8.30 -3.26
N GLN A 220 -6.88 -9.27 -3.85
CA GLN A 220 -7.40 -10.63 -3.98
C GLN A 220 -7.67 -11.26 -2.61
N GLN A 221 -6.75 -11.08 -1.64
CA GLN A 221 -6.94 -11.55 -0.26
C GLN A 221 -8.11 -10.82 0.41
N TRP A 222 -8.24 -9.51 0.20
CA TRP A 222 -9.35 -8.70 0.70
C TRP A 222 -10.71 -9.27 0.24
N LEU A 223 -10.85 -9.52 -1.05
CA LEU A 223 -12.07 -10.08 -1.64
C LEU A 223 -12.34 -11.51 -1.16
N ALA A 224 -11.33 -12.37 -1.16
CA ALA A 224 -11.47 -13.77 -0.72
C ALA A 224 -11.88 -13.88 0.77
N MET A 225 -11.52 -12.90 1.58
CA MET A 225 -11.86 -12.84 3.00
C MET A 225 -13.17 -12.11 3.28
N HIS A 226 -13.84 -11.53 2.27
CA HIS A 226 -14.96 -10.60 2.45
C HIS A 226 -14.62 -9.51 3.48
N ALA A 227 -13.39 -8.99 3.40
CA ALA A 227 -12.83 -8.12 4.40
C ALA A 227 -13.52 -6.75 4.45
N SER A 228 -13.55 -6.18 5.64
CA SER A 228 -13.91 -4.79 5.88
C SER A 228 -12.69 -4.00 6.34
N TYR A 229 -12.83 -2.67 6.45
CA TYR A 229 -11.82 -1.78 7.04
C TYR A 229 -11.22 -2.31 8.35
N MET A 230 -12.02 -2.98 9.19
CA MET A 230 -11.56 -3.54 10.46
C MET A 230 -10.58 -4.71 10.31
N ASP A 231 -10.61 -5.39 9.16
CA ASP A 231 -9.82 -6.58 8.84
C ASP A 231 -8.50 -6.25 8.15
N PHE A 232 -8.20 -4.97 7.92
CA PHE A 232 -7.03 -4.52 7.15
C PHE A 232 -5.72 -5.18 7.60
N ASN A 233 -5.45 -5.22 8.90
CA ASN A 233 -4.24 -5.86 9.43
C ASN A 233 -4.21 -7.38 9.22
N THR A 234 -5.39 -8.03 9.22
CA THR A 234 -5.51 -9.46 8.96
C THR A 234 -5.19 -9.76 7.50
N VAL A 235 -5.74 -8.96 6.57
CA VAL A 235 -5.46 -9.07 5.13
C VAL A 235 -3.97 -8.86 4.87
N MET A 236 -3.36 -7.78 5.38
CA MET A 236 -1.93 -7.51 5.20
C MET A 236 -1.02 -8.65 5.68
N LYS A 237 -1.37 -9.31 6.80
CA LYS A 237 -0.64 -10.50 7.28
C LYS A 237 -0.83 -11.70 6.35
N SER A 238 -2.02 -11.89 5.79
CA SER A 238 -2.29 -12.95 4.82
C SER A 238 -1.47 -12.73 3.54
N THR A 239 -1.53 -11.51 3.00
CA THR A 239 -0.75 -11.08 1.83
C THR A 239 0.74 -11.34 2.02
N ARG A 240 1.31 -10.90 3.15
CA ARG A 240 2.72 -11.16 3.47
C ARG A 240 3.07 -12.65 3.42
N ARG A 241 2.28 -13.49 4.09
CA ARG A 241 2.53 -14.93 4.15
C ARG A 241 2.43 -15.60 2.79
N GLN A 242 1.47 -15.17 1.97
CA GLN A 242 1.31 -15.69 0.62
C GLN A 242 2.50 -15.28 -0.26
N LEU A 243 2.94 -14.03 -0.18
CA LEU A 243 4.09 -13.54 -0.93
C LEU A 243 5.42 -14.21 -0.51
N GLU A 244 5.63 -14.40 0.80
CA GLU A 244 6.80 -15.13 1.33
C GLU A 244 6.83 -16.58 0.79
N ARG A 245 5.67 -17.22 0.60
CA ARG A 245 5.58 -18.56 0.01
C ARG A 245 5.92 -18.55 -1.47
N GLU A 246 5.34 -17.62 -2.23
CA GLU A 246 5.56 -17.53 -3.68
C GLU A 246 7.04 -17.24 -4.00
N LEU A 247 7.69 -16.36 -3.26
CA LEU A 247 9.12 -16.05 -3.43
C LEU A 247 10.06 -17.23 -3.12
N LEU A 248 9.56 -18.30 -2.48
CA LEU A 248 10.35 -19.47 -2.10
C LEU A 248 9.99 -20.73 -2.90
N LEU A 249 9.17 -20.60 -3.94
CA LEU A 249 8.90 -21.68 -4.87
C LEU A 249 10.14 -21.97 -5.74
N ASP A 250 10.42 -23.26 -5.99
CA ASP A 250 11.65 -23.71 -6.64
C ASP A 250 11.77 -23.30 -8.12
N ASP A 251 10.64 -23.07 -8.79
CA ASP A 251 10.52 -22.73 -10.21
C ASP A 251 10.53 -21.22 -10.51
N ILE A 252 10.62 -20.39 -9.48
CA ILE A 252 10.62 -18.93 -9.63
C ILE A 252 12.04 -18.45 -9.93
N THR A 253 12.27 -18.14 -11.20
CA THR A 253 13.55 -17.59 -11.68
C THR A 253 13.50 -16.07 -11.87
N ARG A 254 12.30 -15.52 -12.04
CA ARG A 254 12.03 -14.09 -12.17
C ARG A 254 10.76 -13.71 -11.41
N LEU A 255 10.56 -12.41 -11.16
CA LEU A 255 9.33 -11.92 -10.52
C LEU A 255 8.08 -12.18 -11.36
N GLU A 256 8.21 -12.25 -12.69
CA GLU A 256 7.10 -12.54 -13.59
C GLU A 256 6.62 -14.00 -13.53
N ASP A 257 7.43 -14.90 -12.94
CA ASP A 257 7.06 -16.29 -12.74
C ASP A 257 6.14 -16.47 -11.51
N LEU A 258 6.05 -15.46 -10.64
CA LEU A 258 5.23 -15.53 -9.41
C LEU A 258 3.75 -15.77 -9.79
N PRO A 259 3.04 -16.70 -9.11
CA PRO A 259 1.62 -16.92 -9.36
C PRO A 259 0.79 -15.62 -9.32
N SER A 260 1.09 -14.73 -8.38
CA SER A 260 0.42 -13.44 -8.24
C SER A 260 0.73 -12.43 -9.34
N TYR A 261 1.77 -12.62 -10.15
CA TYR A 261 2.05 -11.74 -11.30
C TYR A 261 0.90 -11.77 -12.32
N SER A 262 0.23 -12.92 -12.47
CA SER A 262 -0.93 -13.08 -13.36
C SER A 262 -2.09 -12.14 -13.03
N LEU A 263 -2.12 -11.56 -11.81
CA LEU A 263 -3.13 -10.60 -11.40
C LEU A 263 -2.94 -9.20 -12.02
N LEU A 264 -1.79 -8.90 -12.63
CA LEU A 264 -1.45 -7.58 -13.20
C LEU A 264 -1.95 -7.35 -14.64
N GLN A 265 -2.91 -8.15 -15.12
CA GLN A 265 -3.48 -8.08 -16.48
C GLN A 265 -4.57 -7.01 -16.67
#